data_AF-A0A957V8F3-F1
#
_entry.id   AF-A0A957V8F3-F1
#
_cell.length_a   1.000
_cell.length_b   1.000
_cell.length_c   1.000
_cell.angle_alpha   90.00
_cell.angle_beta   90.00
_cell.angle_gamma   90.00
#
_symmetry.space_group_name_H-M   'P 1'
#
loop_
_entity.id
_entity.type
_entity.pdbx_description
1 polymer ?
#
loop_
_entity_poly.entity_id
_entity_poly.type
_entity_poly.pdbx_seq_one_letter_code
_entity_poly.pdbx_strand_id
1 'polypeptide(L)'
;DFGPAAVGDEIKLVSLAYEGVEAGGMGMMMGEPPLPNGAAFDVMTFAVTEPAQSTLTLPAALLPVAALVVGEAVNATSPRPFIFAMGDAMNWTINGRTYEMDVVADDERVRFGDVEVWEFSNEMAAPAAAGAMAGMDHSAHAQTGAAPAADSMRDFMAHPVHVHGV
;
A
#
# COMPACT_ATOMS: atom_id res chain seq x y z
N ASP A 1 18.93 7.07 -19.73
CA ASP A 1 19.98 7.03 -20.75
C ASP A 1 21.19 7.78 -20.21
N PHE A 2 22.38 7.22 -20.38
CA PHE A 2 23.66 7.80 -19.93
C PHE A 2 24.34 8.66 -21.01
N GLY A 3 23.71 8.84 -22.18
CA GLY A 3 24.26 9.64 -23.29
C GLY A 3 24.80 11.03 -22.94
N PRO A 4 24.22 11.79 -21.98
CA PRO A 4 24.78 13.08 -21.55
C PRO A 4 26.02 13.01 -20.65
N ALA A 5 26.39 11.82 -20.15
CA ALA A 5 27.47 11.63 -19.18
C ALA A 5 28.83 11.43 -19.86
N ALA A 6 29.90 11.82 -19.16
CA ALA A 6 31.27 11.62 -19.59
C ALA A 6 31.87 10.32 -19.04
N VAL A 7 32.89 9.78 -19.72
CA VAL A 7 33.68 8.66 -19.20
C VAL A 7 34.36 9.09 -17.91
N GLY A 8 34.23 8.26 -16.88
CA GLY A 8 34.67 8.55 -15.51
C GLY A 8 33.55 9.06 -14.60
N ASP A 9 32.38 9.40 -15.14
CA ASP A 9 31.24 9.79 -14.32
C ASP A 9 30.70 8.60 -13.53
N GLU A 10 30.27 8.88 -12.30
CA GLU A 10 29.45 7.98 -11.49
C GLU A 10 28.05 8.57 -11.34
N ILE A 11 27.05 7.79 -11.72
CA ILE A 11 25.64 8.19 -11.66
C ILE A 11 24.93 7.30 -10.65
N LYS A 12 24.17 7.90 -9.74
CA LYS A 12 23.45 7.17 -8.70
C LYS A 12 21.95 7.14 -8.96
N LEU A 13 21.36 5.96 -8.86
CA LEU A 13 19.92 5.82 -8.64
C LEU A 13 19.69 5.92 -7.13
N VAL A 14 18.93 6.94 -6.73
CA VAL A 14 18.70 7.26 -5.31
C VAL A 14 17.22 7.10 -5.01
N SER A 15 16.90 6.35 -3.96
CA SER A 15 15.59 6.42 -3.33
C SER A 15 15.55 7.70 -2.50
N LEU A 16 14.64 8.61 -2.83
CA LEU A 16 14.44 9.82 -2.05
C LEU A 16 13.75 9.51 -0.73
N ALA A 17 13.91 10.40 0.25
CA ALA A 17 13.21 10.28 1.52
C ALA A 17 11.70 10.46 1.31
N TYR A 18 10.90 9.73 2.08
CA TYR A 18 9.44 9.85 2.10
C TYR A 18 8.91 9.64 3.53
N GLU A 19 7.77 10.26 3.81
CA GLU A 19 7.07 10.19 5.10
C GLU A 19 5.80 9.33 4.96
N GLY A 20 5.20 8.92 6.08
CA GLY A 20 3.91 8.19 6.09
C GLY A 20 4.03 6.67 6.24
N VAL A 21 5.22 6.17 6.58
CA VAL A 21 5.48 4.77 6.97
C VAL A 21 6.10 4.74 8.37
N GLU A 22 5.39 5.36 9.32
CA GLU A 22 5.84 5.42 10.71
C GLU A 22 5.65 4.05 11.37
N ALA A 23 6.67 3.19 11.30
CA ALA A 23 6.82 2.13 12.29
C ALA A 23 7.27 2.80 13.60
N GLY A 24 6.33 3.34 14.36
CA GLY A 24 6.60 4.00 15.63
C GLY A 24 7.44 3.12 16.57
N GLY A 25 8.29 3.78 17.36
CA GLY A 25 9.48 3.22 18.01
C GLY A 25 9.27 2.04 18.97
N MET A 26 9.10 0.84 18.42
CA MET A 26 9.42 -0.43 19.11
C MET A 26 10.93 -0.75 19.08
N GLY A 27 11.75 0.19 18.59
CA GLY A 27 13.22 0.12 18.51
C GLY A 27 13.96 0.02 19.85
N MET A 28 13.27 -0.17 20.98
CA MET A 28 13.91 -0.43 22.27
C MET A 28 14.10 -1.94 22.55
N MET A 29 13.56 -2.84 21.72
CA MET A 29 13.76 -4.30 21.86
C MET A 29 14.36 -4.99 20.64
N MET A 30 14.36 -4.35 19.48
CA MET A 30 15.01 -4.85 18.27
C MET A 30 16.01 -3.76 17.85
N GLY A 31 17.30 -4.11 17.74
CA GLY A 31 18.33 -3.16 17.34
C GLY A 31 17.93 -2.38 16.08
N GLU A 32 18.41 -1.15 15.96
CA GLU A 32 18.04 -0.28 14.84
C GLU A 32 18.21 -1.01 13.50
N PRO A 33 17.20 -1.00 12.62
CA PRO A 33 17.37 -1.54 11.29
C PRO A 33 18.49 -0.75 10.58
N PRO A 34 19.38 -1.42 9.83
CA PRO A 34 20.50 -0.77 9.15
C PRO A 34 20.06 0.29 8.13
N LEU A 35 18.77 0.31 7.76
CA LEU A 35 18.15 1.35 6.95
C LEU A 35 16.78 1.70 7.59
N PRO A 36 16.61 2.92 8.12
CA PRO A 36 15.33 3.37 8.63
C PRO A 36 14.25 3.44 7.53
N ASN A 37 13.00 3.09 7.87
CA ASN A 37 11.88 3.25 6.94
C ASN A 37 11.74 4.72 6.51
N GLY A 38 11.45 4.95 5.23
CA GLY A 38 11.31 6.30 4.67
C GLY A 38 12.63 7.06 4.46
N ALA A 39 13.79 6.56 4.94
CA ALA A 39 15.06 7.23 4.74
C ALA A 39 15.54 7.17 3.28
N ALA A 40 16.22 8.22 2.83
CA ALA A 40 16.89 8.22 1.54
C ALA A 40 18.10 7.28 1.54
N PHE A 41 18.34 6.59 0.42
CA PHE A 41 19.52 5.74 0.26
C PHE A 41 19.87 5.54 -1.22
N ASP A 42 21.14 5.23 -1.46
CA ASP A 42 21.64 4.87 -2.78
C ASP A 42 21.16 3.45 -3.12
N VAL A 43 20.40 3.32 -4.20
CA VAL A 43 19.93 2.03 -4.71
C VAL A 43 21.01 1.36 -5.55
N MET A 44 21.65 2.14 -6.43
CA MET A 44 22.65 1.63 -7.36
C MET A 44 23.58 2.76 -7.83
N THR A 45 24.86 2.42 -8.03
CA THR A 45 25.83 3.29 -8.70
C THR A 45 26.18 2.70 -10.07
N PHE A 46 26.10 3.54 -11.09
CA PHE A 46 26.50 3.23 -12.46
C PHE A 46 27.80 3.97 -12.77
N ALA A 47 28.87 3.23 -13.06
CA ALA A 47 30.12 3.79 -13.54
C ALA A 47 30.12 3.88 -15.06
N VAL A 48 30.38 5.06 -15.62
CA VAL A 48 30.50 5.27 -17.06
C VAL A 48 31.95 5.02 -17.47
N THR A 49 32.25 3.82 -17.96
CA THR A 49 33.65 3.39 -18.18
C THR A 49 34.15 3.62 -19.59
N GLU A 50 33.26 3.71 -20.57
CA GLU A 50 33.62 3.85 -21.98
C GLU A 50 32.49 4.51 -22.80
N PRO A 51 32.82 5.15 -23.94
CA PRO A 51 31.81 5.66 -24.84
C PRO A 51 31.17 4.50 -25.62
N ALA A 52 29.85 4.54 -25.79
CA ALA A 52 29.11 3.58 -26.62
C ALA A 52 28.28 4.32 -27.67
N GLN A 53 28.29 3.82 -28.91
CA GLN A 53 27.37 4.27 -29.94
C GLN A 53 26.13 3.39 -29.92
N SER A 54 24.96 4.01 -29.77
CA SER A 54 23.67 3.31 -29.86
C SER A 54 22.93 3.75 -31.11
N THR A 55 22.45 2.79 -31.89
CA THR A 55 21.51 3.03 -33.00
C THR A 55 20.06 2.90 -32.56
N LEU A 56 19.81 2.64 -31.27
CA LEU A 56 18.47 2.52 -30.72
C LEU A 56 17.82 3.91 -30.68
N THR A 57 16.75 4.08 -31.45
CA THR A 57 15.90 5.27 -31.36
C THR A 57 14.65 4.89 -30.59
N LEU A 58 14.38 5.58 -29.48
CA LEU A 58 13.14 5.39 -28.75
C LEU A 58 11.97 5.92 -29.61
N PRO A 59 10.87 5.17 -29.74
CA PRO A 59 9.72 5.66 -30.48
C PRO A 59 9.12 6.87 -29.76
N ALA A 60 8.65 7.86 -30.52
CA ALA A 60 8.00 9.05 -29.96
C ALA A 60 6.69 8.73 -29.23
N ALA A 61 6.07 7.59 -29.55
CA ALA A 61 4.90 7.06 -28.88
C ALA A 61 5.08 5.56 -28.65
N LEU A 62 4.73 5.09 -27.46
CA LEU A 62 4.53 3.67 -27.18
C LEU A 62 3.16 3.24 -27.71
N LEU A 63 2.83 1.96 -27.54
CA LEU A 63 1.49 1.47 -27.84
C LEU A 63 0.46 2.29 -27.05
N PRO A 64 -0.64 2.73 -27.68
CA PRO A 64 -1.71 3.40 -26.97
C PRO A 64 -2.33 2.43 -25.96
N VAL A 65 -2.48 2.88 -24.72
CA VAL A 65 -3.21 2.16 -23.68
C VAL A 65 -4.59 2.79 -23.58
N ALA A 66 -5.64 1.97 -23.74
CA ALA A 66 -7.00 2.44 -23.54
C ALA A 66 -7.20 2.82 -22.07
N ALA A 67 -7.49 4.09 -21.81
CA ALA A 67 -7.83 4.57 -20.48
C ALA A 67 -9.34 4.40 -20.25
N LEU A 68 -9.71 3.86 -19.08
CA LEU A 68 -11.10 3.86 -18.64
C LEU A 68 -11.50 5.29 -18.26
N VAL A 69 -12.70 5.71 -18.66
CA VAL A 69 -13.24 7.04 -18.36
C VAL A 69 -14.09 6.95 -17.11
N VAL A 70 -13.73 7.69 -16.06
CA VAL A 70 -14.46 7.70 -14.77
C VAL A 70 -15.95 7.99 -14.95
N GLY A 71 -16.31 8.88 -15.88
CA GLY A 71 -17.72 9.22 -16.17
C GLY A 71 -18.54 8.09 -16.81
N GLU A 72 -17.90 7.04 -17.32
CA GLU A 72 -18.57 5.84 -17.85
C GLU A 72 -18.78 4.78 -16.76
N ALA A 73 -18.22 4.98 -15.56
CA ALA A 73 -18.35 4.03 -14.48
C ALA A 73 -19.78 3.99 -13.92
N VAL A 74 -20.30 2.78 -13.70
CA VAL A 74 -21.65 2.57 -13.16
C VAL A 74 -21.82 3.14 -11.75
N ASN A 75 -20.71 3.33 -11.04
CA ASN A 75 -20.64 3.87 -9.69
C ASN A 75 -19.78 5.16 -9.60
N ALA A 76 -19.71 5.95 -10.68
CA ALA A 76 -18.85 7.14 -10.76
C ALA A 76 -19.02 8.14 -9.60
N THR A 77 -20.24 8.28 -9.07
CA THR A 77 -20.56 9.20 -7.96
C THR A 77 -20.49 8.54 -6.57
N SER A 78 -20.22 7.23 -6.52
CA SER A 78 -20.13 6.46 -5.28
C SER A 78 -19.12 5.32 -5.47
N PRO A 79 -17.81 5.63 -5.50
CA PRO A 79 -16.77 4.62 -5.59
C PRO A 79 -16.95 3.50 -4.57
N ARG A 80 -16.58 2.29 -4.96
CA ARG A 80 -16.67 1.12 -4.09
C ARG A 80 -15.50 1.12 -3.11
N PRO A 81 -15.74 1.16 -1.78
CA PRO A 81 -14.66 1.20 -0.82
C PRO A 81 -14.05 -0.19 -0.59
N PHE A 82 -12.73 -0.23 -0.48
CA PHE A 82 -11.91 -1.34 -0.02
C PHE A 82 -10.98 -0.82 1.07
N ILE A 83 -11.38 -1.06 2.31
CA ILE A 83 -10.66 -0.66 3.51
C ILE A 83 -9.73 -1.79 3.93
N PHE A 84 -8.43 -1.56 3.80
CA PHE A 84 -7.40 -2.44 4.35
C PHE A 84 -7.09 -2.01 5.77
N ALA A 85 -7.29 -2.91 6.72
CA ALA A 85 -7.08 -2.58 8.13
C ALA A 85 -6.74 -3.82 8.95
N MET A 86 -6.23 -3.56 10.16
CA MET A 86 -6.05 -4.56 11.18
C MET A 86 -7.35 -4.76 11.97
N GLY A 87 -7.92 -5.96 11.88
CA GLY A 87 -9.11 -6.35 12.62
C GLY A 87 -8.79 -6.84 14.03
N ASP A 88 -9.73 -7.56 14.62
CA ASP A 88 -9.54 -8.20 15.90
C ASP A 88 -8.52 -9.34 15.83
N ALA A 89 -7.87 -9.62 16.96
CA ALA A 89 -6.84 -10.64 17.10
C ALA A 89 -5.66 -10.52 16.09
N MET A 90 -5.36 -9.29 15.65
CA MET A 90 -4.26 -9.01 14.71
C MET A 90 -4.42 -9.68 13.34
N ASN A 91 -5.66 -9.83 12.88
CA ASN A 91 -5.95 -10.34 11.54
C ASN A 91 -5.99 -9.20 10.50
N TRP A 92 -5.42 -9.46 9.33
CA TRP A 92 -5.54 -8.58 8.18
C TRP A 92 -6.94 -8.72 7.57
N THR A 93 -7.59 -7.59 7.31
CA THR A 93 -8.96 -7.57 6.79
C THR A 93 -9.09 -6.67 5.58
N ILE A 94 -10.07 -7.01 4.73
CA ILE A 94 -10.61 -6.16 3.68
C ILE A 94 -12.06 -5.88 4.05
N ASN A 95 -12.43 -4.61 4.21
CA ASN A 95 -13.77 -4.20 4.66
C ASN A 95 -14.20 -4.92 5.97
N GLY A 96 -13.23 -5.18 6.87
CA GLY A 96 -13.46 -5.87 8.15
C GLY A 96 -13.64 -7.38 8.05
N ARG A 97 -13.43 -7.98 6.87
CA ARG A 97 -13.58 -9.44 6.64
C ARG A 97 -12.22 -10.07 6.36
N THR A 98 -12.03 -11.30 6.83
CA THR A 98 -10.90 -12.16 6.45
C THR A 98 -11.24 -12.99 5.21
N TYR A 99 -10.23 -13.51 4.53
CA TYR A 99 -10.43 -14.40 3.38
C TYR A 99 -11.18 -15.69 3.75
N GLU A 100 -12.10 -16.09 2.89
CA GLU A 100 -12.84 -17.36 2.96
C GLU A 100 -12.80 -18.05 1.58
N MET A 101 -12.46 -19.34 1.57
CA MET A 101 -12.02 -20.02 0.34
C MET A 101 -13.11 -20.14 -0.74
N ASP A 102 -14.35 -20.37 -0.33
CA ASP A 102 -15.48 -20.67 -1.20
C ASP A 102 -16.57 -19.58 -1.14
N VAL A 103 -16.22 -18.40 -0.66
CA VAL A 103 -17.14 -17.27 -0.50
C VAL A 103 -16.66 -16.11 -1.35
N VAL A 104 -17.58 -15.54 -2.11
CA VAL A 104 -17.40 -14.25 -2.78
C VAL A 104 -18.35 -13.28 -2.13
N ALA A 105 -17.83 -12.19 -1.59
CA ALA A 105 -18.63 -11.19 -0.91
C ALA A 105 -19.46 -10.34 -1.88
N ASP A 106 -20.49 -9.69 -1.37
CA ASP A 106 -21.34 -8.82 -2.19
C ASP A 106 -20.55 -7.64 -2.79
N ASP A 107 -19.60 -7.11 -2.02
CA ASP A 107 -18.69 -6.05 -2.43
C ASP A 107 -17.60 -6.54 -3.40
N GLU A 108 -17.42 -7.85 -3.59
CA GLU A 108 -16.45 -8.44 -4.52
C GLU A 108 -17.08 -8.85 -5.87
N ARG A 109 -18.41 -8.74 -6.01
CA ARG A 109 -19.11 -9.06 -7.25
C ARG A 109 -19.19 -7.86 -8.19
N VAL A 110 -18.61 -8.01 -9.36
CA VAL A 110 -18.65 -7.03 -10.47
C VAL A 110 -19.35 -7.66 -11.66
N ARG A 111 -20.20 -6.89 -12.35
CA ARG A 111 -20.84 -7.37 -13.58
C ARG A 111 -19.86 -7.29 -14.74
N PHE A 112 -19.85 -8.33 -15.56
CA PHE A 112 -19.03 -8.35 -16.76
C PHE A 112 -19.38 -7.17 -17.69
N GLY A 113 -18.37 -6.41 -18.07
CA GLY A 113 -18.49 -5.25 -18.97
C GLY A 113 -18.72 -3.91 -18.26
N ASP A 114 -18.99 -3.90 -16.96
CA ASP A 114 -19.09 -2.64 -16.21
C ASP A 114 -17.71 -2.01 -16.02
N VAL A 115 -17.66 -0.69 -16.09
CA VAL A 115 -16.56 0.12 -15.56
C VAL A 115 -16.93 0.47 -14.13
N GLU A 116 -16.05 0.21 -13.17
CA GLU A 116 -16.23 0.61 -11.77
C GLU A 116 -15.07 1.49 -11.29
N VAL A 117 -15.38 2.43 -10.40
CA VAL A 117 -14.40 3.15 -9.60
C VAL A 117 -14.28 2.46 -8.25
N TRP A 118 -13.08 2.01 -7.90
CA TRP A 118 -12.76 1.43 -6.59
C TRP A 118 -11.90 2.41 -5.80
N GLU A 119 -12.22 2.60 -4.54
CA GLU A 119 -11.48 3.43 -3.59
C GLU A 119 -10.77 2.51 -2.61
N PHE A 120 -9.44 2.58 -2.58
CA PHE A 120 -8.59 1.83 -1.68
C PHE A 120 -8.13 2.73 -0.55
N SER A 121 -8.48 2.40 0.69
CA SER A 121 -7.98 3.10 1.87
C SER A 121 -7.22 2.17 2.79
N ASN A 122 -6.14 2.69 3.37
CA ASN A 122 -5.35 2.00 4.37
C ASN A 122 -5.64 2.65 5.73
N GLU A 123 -6.40 1.95 6.57
CA GLU A 123 -6.95 2.49 7.82
C GLU A 123 -6.42 1.72 9.02
N MET A 124 -6.22 2.42 10.13
CA MET A 124 -5.68 1.81 11.36
C MET A 124 -6.63 0.78 11.98
N ALA A 125 -7.94 1.01 11.82
CA ALA A 125 -8.98 0.18 12.41
C ALA A 125 -9.96 -0.30 11.33
N ALA A 126 -10.32 -1.58 11.40
CA ALA A 126 -11.35 -2.14 10.55
C ALA A 126 -12.71 -1.46 10.84
N PRO A 127 -13.56 -1.24 9.83
CA PRO A 127 -14.92 -0.81 10.06
C PRO A 127 -15.66 -1.84 10.93
N ALA A 128 -16.54 -1.38 11.82
CA ALA A 128 -17.34 -2.27 12.64
C ALA A 128 -18.14 -3.23 11.74
N ALA A 129 -17.98 -4.55 11.95
CA ALA A 129 -18.66 -5.55 11.15
C ALA A 129 -20.18 -5.34 11.23
N ALA A 130 -20.83 -5.20 10.06
CA ALA A 130 -22.28 -5.09 9.97
C ALA A 130 -22.93 -6.37 10.53
N GLY A 131 -23.49 -6.29 11.73
CA GLY A 131 -24.10 -7.43 12.43
C GLY A 131 -23.51 -7.74 13.81
N ALA A 132 -22.40 -7.09 14.20
CA ALA A 132 -21.99 -7.08 15.60
C ALA A 132 -22.99 -6.22 16.39
N MET A 133 -23.83 -6.87 17.20
CA MET A 133 -24.71 -6.20 18.14
C MET A 133 -23.94 -5.12 18.89
N ALA A 134 -24.40 -3.87 18.81
CA ALA A 134 -23.97 -2.79 19.70
C ALA A 134 -24.35 -3.18 21.14
N GLY A 135 -23.47 -3.93 21.81
CA GLY A 135 -23.89 -4.69 22.98
C GLY A 135 -22.76 -5.43 23.67
N MET A 136 -21.65 -4.74 23.93
CA MET A 136 -20.94 -4.79 25.22
C MET A 136 -19.74 -3.85 25.11
N ASP A 137 -19.92 -2.66 25.68
CA ASP A 137 -18.80 -1.86 26.14
C ASP A 137 -17.98 -2.75 27.09
N HIS A 138 -16.79 -3.15 26.63
CA HIS A 138 -15.75 -3.72 27.49
C HIS A 138 -14.82 -2.63 28.08
N SER A 139 -15.19 -1.37 27.92
CA SER A 139 -14.47 -0.19 28.42
C SER A 139 -14.67 0.07 29.93
N ALA A 140 -15.54 -0.67 30.61
CA ALA A 140 -15.79 -0.47 32.05
C ALA A 140 -14.83 -1.22 33.02
N HIS A 141 -13.84 -2.00 32.56
CA HIS A 141 -12.93 -2.73 33.47
C HIS A 141 -11.43 -2.65 33.13
N ALA A 142 -10.93 -1.48 32.71
CA ALA A 142 -9.50 -1.22 32.60
C ALA A 142 -9.03 -0.03 33.47
N GLN A 143 -9.60 0.11 34.68
CA GLN A 143 -8.91 0.83 35.77
C GLN A 143 -8.18 -0.21 36.61
N THR A 144 -7.06 -0.71 36.11
CA THR A 144 -5.84 -1.09 36.86
C THR A 144 -4.96 -1.95 35.95
N GLY A 145 -3.80 -1.40 35.57
CA GLY A 145 -2.60 -2.18 35.25
C GLY A 145 -2.62 -3.07 34.00
N ALA A 146 -1.87 -2.61 32.99
CA ALA A 146 -1.27 -3.41 31.90
C ALA A 146 -2.22 -3.97 30.81
N ALA A 147 -2.33 -3.21 29.71
CA ALA A 147 -2.01 -3.70 28.35
C ALA A 147 -2.06 -2.54 27.31
N PRO A 148 -1.00 -1.74 27.13
CA PRO A 148 -0.94 -0.77 26.03
C PRO A 148 -0.54 -1.39 24.67
N ALA A 149 -0.60 -2.71 24.52
CA ALA A 149 0.11 -3.41 23.44
C ALA A 149 -0.67 -3.59 22.13
N ALA A 150 -2.00 -3.71 22.18
CA ALA A 150 -2.78 -4.07 20.99
C ALA A 150 -3.05 -2.86 20.07
N ASP A 151 -3.53 -1.75 20.63
CA ASP A 151 -3.81 -0.55 19.84
C ASP A 151 -2.53 0.11 19.32
N SER A 152 -1.45 0.11 20.11
CA SER A 152 -0.15 0.58 19.62
C SER A 152 0.35 -0.29 18.46
N MET A 153 0.18 -1.62 18.49
CA MET A 153 0.64 -2.50 17.41
C MET A 153 -0.13 -2.30 16.08
N ARG A 154 -1.38 -1.85 16.15
CA ARG A 154 -2.18 -1.48 14.97
C ARG A 154 -1.58 -0.27 14.25
N ASP A 155 -1.11 0.73 15.00
CA ASP A 155 -0.47 1.98 14.54
C ASP A 155 0.79 1.82 13.68
N PHE A 156 1.36 0.61 13.58
CA PHE A 156 2.72 0.42 13.05
C PHE A 156 2.81 -0.32 11.71
N MET A 157 1.69 -0.74 11.13
CA MET A 157 1.73 -1.61 9.97
C MET A 157 1.20 -0.91 8.73
N ALA A 158 2.10 -0.62 7.80
CA ALA A 158 1.69 -0.41 6.42
C ALA A 158 1.02 -1.69 5.92
N HIS A 159 -0.12 -1.57 5.24
CA HIS A 159 -0.84 -2.69 4.67
C HIS A 159 -0.43 -2.78 3.18
N PRO A 160 0.61 -3.56 2.80
CA PRO A 160 0.98 -3.68 1.40
C PRO A 160 -0.13 -4.40 0.65
N VAL A 161 -0.60 -3.79 -0.43
CA VAL A 161 -1.64 -4.35 -1.30
C VAL A 161 -1.04 -4.57 -2.67
N HIS A 162 -1.36 -5.72 -3.26
CA HIS A 162 -1.09 -5.98 -4.66
C HIS A 162 -2.40 -6.29 -5.37
N VAL A 163 -2.71 -5.52 -6.41
CA VAL A 163 -3.91 -5.68 -7.21
C VAL A 163 -3.52 -6.38 -8.51
N HIS A 164 -4.18 -7.50 -8.79
CA HIS A 164 -4.00 -8.22 -10.04
C HIS A 164 -5.11 -7.81 -11.01
N GLY A 165 -4.72 -7.29 -12.17
CA GLY A 165 -5.62 -7.19 -13.32
C GLY A 165 -5.64 -8.51 -14.10
N VAL A 166 -6.75 -8.77 -14.79
CA VAL A 166 -6.86 -9.79 -15.85
C VAL A 166 -6.72 -9.15 -17.22
#